data_AF-A0A1E3X338-F1
#
_entry.id   AF-A0A1E3X338-F1
#
_cell.length_a   1.000
_cell.length_b   1.000
_cell.length_c   1.000
_cell.angle_alpha   90.00
_cell.angle_beta   90.00
_cell.angle_gamma   90.00
#
_symmetry.space_group_name_H-M   'P 1'
#
loop_
_entity.id
_entity.type
_entity.pdbx_description
1 polymer ?
#
loop_
_entity_poly.entity_id
_entity_poly.type
_entity_poly.pdbx_seq_one_letter_code
_entity_poly.pdbx_strand_id
1 'polypeptide(L)'
;MGAVITREDTKMLTRSGNPAYAGKLTLLIIIALILTIGCSKEPIEVDKLVYRNRIAYEINSDKPFSGKAIGYYDNGQKEEERTYKDGVKDGTWIRWYGNGQKWIEGTYKGGGISGKWIRWYGNGQKNSEITYNYEKLISSRCWDRDGNEINCPEWYITSPFDGIEKRILVPNW
;
A
#
# COMPACT_ATOMS: atom_id res chain seq x y z
N MET A 1 -56.39 19.01 1.12
CA MET A 1 -56.37 20.34 1.78
C MET A 1 -55.67 20.12 3.12
N GLY A 2 -54.42 20.46 3.40
CA GLY A 2 -53.57 21.57 2.95
C GLY A 2 -53.22 22.39 4.20
N ALA A 3 -52.11 22.08 4.88
CA ALA A 3 -51.50 22.90 5.95
C ALA A 3 -50.00 22.55 5.96
N VAL A 4 -49.16 23.21 5.15
CA VAL A 4 -48.42 24.45 5.44
C VAL A 4 -47.66 24.35 6.77
N ILE A 5 -46.44 23.79 6.69
CA ILE A 5 -45.44 23.87 7.74
C ILE A 5 -44.98 25.33 7.80
N THR A 6 -45.33 26.04 8.86
CA THR A 6 -44.92 27.43 9.08
C THR A 6 -43.48 27.48 9.59
N ARG A 7 -42.81 28.61 9.33
CA ARG A 7 -41.37 28.88 9.49
C ARG A 7 -40.88 28.91 10.96
N GLU A 8 -41.63 28.34 11.91
CA GLU A 8 -41.33 28.42 13.35
C GLU A 8 -40.61 27.20 13.91
N ASP A 9 -40.71 26.02 13.28
CA ASP A 9 -40.05 24.81 13.78
C ASP A 9 -38.52 24.80 13.59
N THR A 10 -37.98 25.75 12.83
CA THR A 10 -36.53 25.96 12.68
C THR A 10 -35.91 26.84 13.76
N LYS A 11 -36.70 27.43 14.67
CA LYS A 11 -36.19 28.34 15.73
C LYS A 11 -36.01 27.69 17.10
N MET A 12 -36.42 26.43 17.28
CA MET A 12 -36.37 25.78 18.60
C MET A 12 -34.99 25.19 18.98
N LEU A 13 -33.98 25.24 18.11
CA LEU A 13 -32.61 24.80 18.45
C LEU A 13 -31.66 25.93 18.86
N THR A 14 -32.14 27.18 18.93
CA THR A 14 -31.31 28.32 19.36
C THR A 14 -32.02 29.14 20.43
N ARG A 15 -32.25 28.56 21.61
CA ARG A 15 -32.58 29.38 22.78
C ARG A 15 -31.87 28.85 24.01
N SER A 16 -31.06 29.73 24.61
CA SER A 16 -30.25 29.54 25.84
C SER A 16 -28.89 28.84 25.68
N GLY A 17 -28.08 29.26 24.70
CA GLY A 17 -26.63 29.05 24.74
C GLY A 17 -25.94 30.36 25.13
N ASN A 18 -25.39 30.46 26.34
CA ASN A 18 -24.56 31.60 26.72
C ASN A 18 -23.36 31.69 25.73
N PRO A 19 -23.12 32.84 25.07
CA PRO A 19 -22.17 32.96 23.95
C PRO A 19 -20.72 32.58 24.31
N ALA A 20 -20.37 32.59 25.60
CA ALA A 20 -19.09 32.08 26.10
C ALA A 20 -18.89 30.56 25.88
N TYR A 21 -19.97 29.78 25.74
CA TYR A 21 -19.91 28.33 25.55
C TYR A 21 -20.00 27.91 24.08
N ALA A 22 -20.53 28.77 23.20
CA ALA A 22 -20.62 28.47 21.77
C ALA A 22 -19.22 28.23 21.15
N GLY A 23 -18.22 29.03 21.54
CA GLY A 23 -16.83 28.86 21.10
C GLY A 23 -16.10 27.65 21.69
N LYS A 24 -16.49 27.21 22.90
CA LYS A 24 -15.94 25.98 23.52
C LYS A 24 -16.56 24.73 22.92
N LEU A 25 -17.85 24.77 22.59
CA LEU A 25 -18.57 23.66 21.98
C LEU A 25 -18.13 23.43 20.53
N THR A 26 -17.90 24.49 19.75
CA THR A 26 -17.33 24.37 18.40
C THR A 26 -15.90 23.83 18.40
N LEU A 27 -15.06 24.24 19.36
CA LEU A 27 -13.71 23.71 19.53
C LEU A 27 -13.72 22.20 19.88
N LEU A 28 -14.60 21.77 20.79
CA LEU A 28 -14.75 20.36 21.14
C LEU A 28 -15.29 19.49 19.99
N ILE A 29 -16.18 20.03 19.16
CA ILE A 29 -16.67 19.36 17.94
C ILE A 29 -15.56 19.24 16.89
N ILE A 30 -14.71 20.25 16.74
CA ILE A 30 -13.54 20.20 15.84
C ILE A 30 -12.51 19.17 16.35
N ILE A 31 -12.23 19.13 17.66
CA ILE A 31 -11.35 18.12 18.26
C ILE A 31 -11.94 16.70 18.07
N ALA A 32 -13.24 16.52 18.28
CA ALA A 32 -13.92 15.25 18.04
C ALA A 32 -13.89 14.83 16.56
N LEU A 33 -14.02 15.78 15.62
CA LEU A 33 -13.89 15.51 14.18
C LEU A 33 -12.44 15.15 13.79
N ILE A 34 -11.44 15.80 14.38
CA ILE A 34 -10.01 15.48 14.16
C ILE A 34 -9.68 14.07 14.71
N LEU A 35 -10.29 13.67 15.82
CA LEU A 35 -10.13 12.32 16.41
C LEU A 35 -10.78 11.20 15.57
N THR A 36 -11.68 11.53 14.64
CA THR A 36 -12.30 10.54 13.72
C THR A 36 -11.51 10.34 12.42
N ILE A 37 -10.51 11.18 12.14
CA ILE A 37 -9.67 11.06 10.94
C ILE A 37 -8.56 10.05 11.22
N GLY A 38 -8.93 8.78 11.11
CA GLY A 38 -8.06 7.72 10.58
C GLY A 38 -6.81 7.39 11.37
N CYS A 39 -6.93 6.48 12.33
CA CYS A 39 -5.79 5.70 12.81
C CYS A 39 -5.33 4.72 11.71
N SER A 40 -4.53 5.19 10.75
CA SER A 40 -3.67 4.30 9.97
C SER A 40 -2.27 4.36 10.57
N LYS A 41 -1.79 3.26 11.17
CA LYS A 41 -0.40 3.16 11.67
C LYS A 41 0.55 3.59 10.56
N GLU A 42 1.47 4.50 10.87
CA GLU A 42 2.49 4.96 9.92
C GLU A 42 3.29 3.77 9.38
N PRO A 43 3.72 3.80 8.09
CA PRO A 43 4.61 2.78 7.57
C PRO A 43 5.92 2.74 8.34
N ILE A 44 6.44 1.55 8.61
CA ILE A 44 7.80 1.40 9.14
C ILE A 44 8.81 1.27 8.00
N GLU A 45 10.09 1.39 8.32
CA GLU A 45 11.15 1.11 7.36
C GLU A 45 11.38 -0.40 7.25
N VAL A 46 11.74 -0.89 6.06
CA VAL A 46 11.98 -2.32 5.81
C VAL A 46 13.18 -2.83 6.62
N ASP A 47 14.16 -1.98 6.94
CA ASP A 47 15.31 -2.31 7.79
C ASP A 47 14.92 -2.61 9.25
N LYS A 48 13.77 -2.11 9.70
CA LYS A 48 13.17 -2.41 11.01
C LYS A 48 12.40 -3.73 11.02
N LEU A 49 12.42 -4.49 9.93
CA LEU A 49 11.84 -5.83 9.85
C LEU A 49 12.90 -6.92 9.99
N VAL A 50 12.60 -7.91 10.84
CA VAL A 50 13.34 -9.17 10.94
C VAL A 50 12.44 -10.32 10.50
N TYR A 51 12.99 -11.27 9.73
CA TYR A 51 12.25 -12.43 9.26
C TYR A 51 12.63 -13.66 10.08
N ARG A 52 11.66 -14.26 10.76
CA ARG A 52 11.81 -15.54 11.46
C ARG A 52 10.90 -16.55 10.77
N ASN A 53 11.48 -17.59 10.16
CA ASN A 53 10.72 -18.60 9.40
C ASN A 53 9.77 -18.00 8.32
N ARG A 54 10.28 -17.03 7.54
CA ARG A 54 9.52 -16.26 6.52
C ARG A 54 8.39 -15.35 7.04
N ILE A 55 8.21 -15.28 8.35
CA ILE A 55 7.27 -14.35 8.99
C ILE A 55 8.04 -13.07 9.36
N ALA A 56 7.54 -11.93 8.91
CA ALA A 56 8.08 -10.61 9.23
C ALA A 56 7.65 -10.16 10.63
N TYR A 57 8.60 -9.58 11.36
CA TYR A 57 8.39 -8.97 12.68
C TYR A 57 9.10 -7.62 12.71
N GLU A 58 8.53 -6.66 13.44
CA GLU A 58 9.25 -5.44 13.80
C GLU A 58 10.38 -5.80 14.79
N ILE A 59 11.54 -5.14 14.70
CA ILE A 59 12.64 -5.33 15.66
C ILE A 59 12.11 -5.19 17.09
N ASN A 60 12.54 -6.09 17.99
CA ASN A 60 12.10 -6.18 19.38
C ASN A 60 10.60 -6.48 19.60
N SER A 61 9.89 -6.93 18.57
CA SER A 61 8.51 -7.40 18.70
C SER A 61 8.41 -8.92 18.60
N ASP A 62 7.59 -9.53 19.44
CA ASP A 62 7.22 -10.95 19.32
C ASP A 62 5.94 -11.18 18.52
N LYS A 63 5.26 -10.09 18.12
CA LYS A 63 4.05 -10.16 17.32
C LYS A 63 4.39 -10.06 15.83
N PRO A 64 3.86 -10.95 14.96
CA PRO A 64 4.00 -10.83 13.52
C PRO A 64 3.55 -9.45 13.04
N PHE A 65 4.33 -8.87 12.13
CA PHE A 65 4.11 -7.52 11.65
C PHE A 65 2.88 -7.45 10.73
N SER A 66 2.02 -6.47 11.00
CA SER A 66 0.87 -6.11 10.15
C SER A 66 0.92 -4.62 9.87
N GLY A 67 0.98 -4.26 8.59
CA GLY A 67 1.10 -2.88 8.16
C GLY A 67 1.93 -2.71 6.90
N LYS A 68 2.26 -1.45 6.60
CA LYS A 68 3.11 -1.09 5.47
C LYS A 68 4.56 -0.97 5.90
N ALA A 69 5.47 -1.42 5.04
CA ALA A 69 6.90 -1.19 5.17
C ALA A 69 7.44 -0.50 3.92
N ILE A 70 8.33 0.46 4.10
CA ILE A 70 8.95 1.24 3.02
C ILE A 70 10.47 1.00 3.05
N GLY A 71 11.04 0.66 1.90
CA GLY A 71 12.48 0.62 1.71
C GLY A 71 12.96 1.83 0.93
N TYR A 72 14.17 2.29 1.23
CA TYR A 72 14.79 3.44 0.58
C TYR A 72 16.13 3.03 -0.04
N TYR A 73 16.46 3.69 -1.15
CA TYR A 73 17.81 3.70 -1.69
C TYR A 73 18.76 4.49 -0.77
N ASP A 74 20.07 4.29 -0.94
CA ASP A 74 21.12 5.00 -0.19
C ASP A 74 21.02 6.54 -0.34
N ASN A 75 20.42 7.02 -1.44
CA ASN A 75 20.18 8.44 -1.69
C ASN A 75 18.89 8.97 -1.02
N GLY A 76 18.21 8.16 -0.20
CA GLY A 76 16.97 8.50 0.50
C GLY A 76 15.70 8.44 -0.36
N GLN A 77 15.80 8.10 -1.64
CA GLN A 77 14.61 7.94 -2.48
C GLN A 77 13.91 6.62 -2.19
N LYS A 78 12.58 6.62 -2.32
CA LYS A 78 11.77 5.43 -2.11
C LYS A 78 12.15 4.33 -3.10
N GLU A 79 12.65 3.21 -2.58
CA GLU A 79 12.97 2.03 -3.36
C GLU A 79 11.74 1.13 -3.47
N GLU A 80 11.04 0.87 -2.35
CA GLU A 80 9.94 -0.09 -2.33
C GLU A 80 8.88 0.18 -1.26
N GLU A 81 7.69 -0.37 -1.47
CA GLU A 81 6.57 -0.37 -0.54
C GLU A 81 5.95 -1.76 -0.53
N ARG A 82 5.78 -2.32 0.67
CA ARG A 82 5.33 -3.69 0.90
C ARG A 82 4.24 -3.67 1.95
N THR A 83 3.20 -4.48 1.77
CA THR A 83 2.12 -4.64 2.76
C THR A 83 2.18 -6.04 3.37
N TYR A 84 2.02 -6.10 4.69
CA TYR A 84 2.01 -7.33 5.46
C TYR A 84 0.75 -7.46 6.29
N LYS A 85 0.33 -8.70 6.48
CA LYS A 85 -0.69 -9.11 7.42
C LYS A 85 -0.19 -10.35 8.16
N ASP A 86 -0.16 -10.29 9.48
CA ASP A 86 0.28 -11.38 10.36
C ASP A 86 1.67 -11.92 9.96
N GLY A 87 2.55 -11.00 9.58
CA GLY A 87 3.92 -11.23 9.15
C GLY A 87 4.08 -11.86 7.76
N VAL A 88 2.99 -12.18 7.06
CA VAL A 88 3.04 -12.61 5.65
C VAL A 88 2.74 -11.45 4.71
N LYS A 89 3.26 -11.49 3.49
CA LYS A 89 2.95 -10.48 2.47
C LYS A 89 1.47 -10.57 2.12
N ASP A 90 0.76 -9.45 2.24
CA ASP A 90 -0.67 -9.38 1.94
C ASP A 90 -1.02 -7.94 1.60
N GLY A 91 -1.46 -7.71 0.36
CA GLY A 91 -1.72 -6.40 -0.20
C GLY A 91 -0.65 -5.95 -1.20
N THR A 92 -0.53 -4.64 -1.35
CA THR A 92 0.26 -4.01 -2.41
C THR A 92 1.76 -4.22 -2.23
N TRP A 93 2.42 -4.46 -3.36
CA TRP A 93 3.88 -4.52 -3.48
C TRP A 93 4.32 -3.67 -4.67
N ILE A 94 5.15 -2.65 -4.41
CA ILE A 94 5.66 -1.76 -5.45
C ILE A 94 7.16 -1.60 -5.23
N ARG A 95 7.92 -1.58 -6.33
CA ARG A 95 9.32 -1.16 -6.33
C ARG A 95 9.54 -0.17 -7.45
N TRP A 96 10.36 0.82 -7.18
CA TRP A 96 10.74 1.87 -8.11
C TRP A 96 12.16 1.62 -8.60
N TYR A 97 12.54 2.30 -9.66
CA TYR A 97 13.93 2.52 -10.06
C TYR A 97 14.48 3.74 -9.30
N GLY A 98 15.80 3.90 -9.25
CA GLY A 98 16.46 5.07 -8.65
C GLY A 98 16.21 6.40 -9.37
N ASN A 99 15.43 6.41 -10.46
CA ASN A 99 14.92 7.63 -11.10
C ASN A 99 13.47 7.96 -10.69
N GLY A 100 12.89 7.19 -9.75
CA GLY A 100 11.52 7.35 -9.27
C GLY A 100 10.43 6.73 -10.17
N GLN A 101 10.77 6.16 -11.32
CA GLN A 101 9.79 5.43 -12.14
C GLN A 101 9.50 4.06 -11.53
N LYS A 102 8.27 3.56 -11.68
CA LYS A 102 7.94 2.21 -11.21
C LYS A 102 8.76 1.18 -11.97
N TRP A 103 9.36 0.25 -11.24
CA TRP A 103 9.97 -0.95 -11.82
C TRP A 103 8.96 -2.08 -11.91
N ILE A 104 8.21 -2.30 -10.83
CA ILE A 104 7.24 -3.38 -10.71
C ILE A 104 6.15 -3.00 -9.71
N GLU A 105 4.92 -3.40 -10.00
CA GLU A 105 3.81 -3.35 -9.05
C GLU A 105 2.95 -4.60 -9.14
N GLY A 106 2.36 -4.98 -8.01
CA GLY A 106 1.40 -6.06 -7.95
C GLY A 106 0.85 -6.26 -6.54
N THR A 107 0.24 -7.41 -6.33
CA THR A 107 -0.45 -7.74 -5.07
C THR A 107 -0.05 -9.12 -4.59
N TYR A 108 0.12 -9.25 -3.28
CA TYR A 108 0.17 -10.53 -2.58
C TYR A 108 -1.15 -10.79 -1.86
N LYS A 109 -1.49 -12.06 -1.69
CA LYS A 109 -2.62 -12.50 -0.88
C LYS A 109 -2.23 -13.76 -0.13
N GLY A 110 -2.24 -13.71 1.20
CA GLY A 110 -1.84 -14.84 2.04
C GLY A 110 -0.42 -15.35 1.78
N GLY A 111 0.52 -14.45 1.49
CA GLY A 111 1.92 -14.78 1.20
C GLY A 111 2.22 -15.16 -0.25
N GLY A 112 1.21 -15.52 -1.04
CA GLY A 112 1.36 -15.86 -2.46
C GLY A 112 1.04 -14.69 -3.40
N ILE A 113 1.58 -14.73 -4.62
CA ILE A 113 1.25 -13.74 -5.65
C ILE A 113 -0.18 -13.88 -6.14
N SER A 114 -0.84 -12.74 -6.29
CA SER A 114 -2.22 -12.72 -6.78
C SER A 114 -2.51 -11.43 -7.55
N GLY A 115 -3.50 -11.51 -8.44
CA GLY A 115 -3.91 -10.39 -9.25
C GLY A 115 -2.89 -10.03 -10.32
N LYS A 116 -2.95 -8.77 -10.74
CA LYS A 116 -2.19 -8.23 -11.86
C LYS A 116 -0.82 -7.72 -11.40
N TRP A 117 0.21 -8.19 -12.08
CA TRP A 117 1.60 -7.78 -11.92
C TRP A 117 2.07 -7.06 -13.17
N ILE A 118 2.55 -5.83 -12.99
CA ILE A 118 3.02 -4.98 -14.09
C ILE A 118 4.48 -4.66 -13.85
N ARG A 119 5.28 -4.74 -14.91
CA ARG A 119 6.67 -4.27 -14.92
C ARG A 119 6.84 -3.21 -15.98
N TRP A 120 7.80 -2.34 -15.74
CA TRP A 120 8.21 -1.33 -16.70
C TRP A 120 9.72 -1.36 -16.88
N TYR A 121 10.14 -0.94 -18.07
CA TYR A 121 11.52 -0.53 -18.30
C TYR A 121 11.81 0.79 -17.58
N GLY A 122 13.09 1.10 -17.37
CA GLY A 122 13.53 2.36 -16.74
C GLY A 122 13.27 3.63 -17.56
N ASN A 123 12.66 3.50 -18.75
CA ASN A 123 12.12 4.62 -19.54
C ASN A 123 10.61 4.82 -19.33
N GLY A 124 9.96 4.00 -18.50
CA GLY A 124 8.54 4.06 -18.19
C GLY A 124 7.63 3.26 -19.14
N GLN A 125 8.17 2.67 -20.20
CA GLN A 125 7.39 1.79 -21.07
C GLN A 125 7.09 0.47 -20.37
N LYS A 126 5.90 -0.09 -20.63
CA LYS A 126 5.54 -1.41 -20.09
C LYS A 126 6.48 -2.46 -20.65
N ASN A 127 6.98 -3.30 -19.75
CA ASN A 127 7.76 -4.48 -20.08
C ASN A 127 6.89 -5.75 -20.01
N SER A 128 6.02 -5.85 -19.02
CA SER A 128 5.12 -7.00 -18.90
C SER A 128 3.88 -6.72 -18.10
N GLU A 129 2.85 -7.51 -18.36
CA GLU A 129 1.58 -7.54 -17.65
C GLU A 129 1.16 -8.99 -17.48
N ILE A 130 1.23 -9.50 -16.25
CA ILE A 130 1.00 -10.90 -15.92
C ILE A 130 -0.07 -10.98 -14.84
N THR A 131 -1.05 -11.86 -14.99
CA THR A 131 -2.11 -12.07 -14.00
C THR A 131 -1.97 -13.43 -13.37
N TYR A 132 -2.02 -13.47 -12.03
CA TYR A 132 -1.99 -14.70 -11.25
C TYR A 132 -3.27 -14.84 -10.41
N ASN A 133 -3.67 -16.08 -10.15
CA ASN A 133 -4.68 -16.42 -9.15
C ASN A 133 -4.05 -17.39 -8.14
N TYR A 134 -3.65 -16.88 -6.97
CA TYR A 134 -2.91 -17.64 -5.97
C TYR A 134 -1.77 -18.46 -6.60
N GLU A 135 -0.77 -17.75 -7.14
CA GLU A 135 0.43 -18.33 -7.78
C GLU A 135 0.21 -19.06 -9.11
N LYS A 136 -1.02 -19.39 -9.47
CA LYS A 136 -1.33 -19.94 -10.79
C LYS A 136 -1.38 -18.84 -11.85
N LEU A 137 -0.57 -18.98 -12.90
CA LEU A 137 -0.62 -18.10 -14.07
C LEU A 137 -2.00 -18.17 -14.73
N ILE A 138 -2.60 -17.00 -14.97
CA ILE A 138 -3.86 -16.83 -15.71
C ILE A 138 -3.60 -16.28 -17.11
N SER A 139 -2.79 -15.23 -17.20
CA SER A 139 -2.47 -14.59 -18.48
C SER A 139 -1.14 -13.85 -18.41
N SER A 140 -0.49 -13.69 -19.55
CA SER A 140 0.78 -12.96 -19.66
C SER A 140 0.84 -12.21 -20.99
N ARG A 141 1.25 -10.95 -20.94
CA ARG A 141 1.65 -10.14 -22.10
C ARG A 141 2.98 -9.48 -21.81
N CYS A 142 3.87 -9.46 -22.80
CA CYS A 142 5.21 -8.92 -22.67
C CYS A 142 5.55 -8.04 -23.87
N TRP A 143 6.37 -7.03 -23.64
CA TRP A 143 6.81 -6.08 -24.67
C TRP A 143 8.32 -5.90 -24.60
N ASP A 144 8.95 -5.72 -25.75
CA ASP A 144 10.35 -5.27 -25.83
C ASP A 144 10.49 -3.78 -25.49
N ARG A 145 11.72 -3.25 -25.56
CA ARG A 145 12.02 -1.84 -25.24
C ARG A 145 11.50 -0.82 -26.26
N ASP A 146 11.06 -1.29 -27.42
CA ASP A 146 10.49 -0.46 -28.48
C ASP A 146 8.95 -0.48 -28.41
N GLY A 147 8.38 -1.31 -27.53
CA GLY A 147 6.95 -1.45 -27.31
C GLY A 147 6.30 -2.51 -28.19
N ASN A 148 7.07 -3.33 -28.91
CA ASN A 148 6.51 -4.44 -29.67
C ASN A 148 6.15 -5.58 -28.74
N GLU A 149 4.98 -6.19 -28.95
CA GLU A 149 4.57 -7.36 -28.18
C GLU A 149 5.45 -8.57 -28.54
N ILE A 150 5.97 -9.23 -27.51
CA ILE A 150 6.82 -10.41 -27.62
C ILE A 150 6.24 -11.55 -26.79
N ASN A 151 6.63 -12.78 -27.13
CA ASN A 151 6.32 -13.93 -26.29
C ASN A 151 6.97 -13.76 -24.92
N CYS A 152 6.19 -13.90 -23.85
CA CYS A 152 6.73 -13.90 -22.50
C CYS A 152 7.63 -15.12 -22.29
N PRO A 153 8.91 -14.94 -21.93
CA PRO A 153 9.79 -16.07 -21.66
C PRO A 153 9.28 -16.90 -20.47
N GLU A 154 9.41 -18.23 -20.53
CA GLU A 154 8.86 -19.12 -19.50
C GLU A 154 9.47 -18.87 -18.10
N TRP A 155 10.77 -18.62 -18.03
CA TRP A 155 11.45 -18.24 -16.78
C TRP A 155 10.92 -16.92 -16.19
N TYR A 156 10.32 -16.07 -17.02
CA TYR A 156 9.77 -14.77 -16.64
C TYR A 156 8.41 -14.87 -15.94
N ILE A 157 7.60 -15.83 -16.37
CA ILE A 157 6.25 -16.11 -15.85
C ILE A 157 6.26 -17.14 -14.71
N THR A 158 7.32 -17.95 -14.60
CA THR A 158 7.48 -18.94 -13.51
C THR A 158 8.28 -18.42 -12.32
N SER A 159 9.11 -17.40 -12.51
CA SER A 159 9.86 -16.74 -11.44
C SER A 159 9.76 -15.22 -11.55
N PRO A 160 8.61 -14.62 -11.21
CA PRO A 160 8.49 -13.17 -11.22
C PRO A 160 9.36 -12.48 -10.13
N PHE A 161 10.21 -13.20 -9.40
CA PHE A 161 10.85 -12.70 -8.18
C PHE A 161 12.37 -12.73 -8.16
N ASP A 162 13.03 -13.18 -9.24
CA ASP A 162 14.44 -13.61 -9.19
C ASP A 162 15.46 -12.47 -8.88
N GLY A 163 15.01 -11.23 -8.69
CA GLY A 163 15.80 -10.09 -8.21
C GLY A 163 15.20 -9.27 -7.05
N ILE A 164 14.08 -9.67 -6.45
CA ILE A 164 13.40 -8.89 -5.39
C ILE A 164 13.85 -9.31 -3.99
N GLU A 165 14.14 -10.60 -3.76
CA GLU A 165 14.51 -11.11 -2.43
C GLU A 165 16.01 -11.40 -2.25
N LYS A 166 16.77 -11.56 -3.34
CA LYS A 166 18.19 -11.93 -3.25
C LYS A 166 19.01 -10.92 -2.46
N ARG A 167 18.64 -9.63 -2.38
CA ARG A 167 19.36 -8.63 -1.57
C ARG A 167 19.19 -8.80 -0.05
N ILE A 168 18.25 -9.62 0.41
CA ILE A 168 17.96 -9.84 1.84
C ILE A 168 18.49 -11.20 2.33
N LEU A 169 18.83 -12.13 1.43
CA LEU A 169 19.25 -13.49 1.79
C LEU A 169 20.68 -13.87 1.41
N VAL A 170 21.44 -13.02 0.70
CA VAL A 170 22.90 -13.19 0.61
C VAL A 170 23.55 -12.32 1.68
N PRO A 171 24.13 -12.89 2.75
CA PRO A 171 25.13 -12.14 3.49
C PRO A 171 26.24 -11.77 2.50
N ASN A 172 26.70 -10.53 2.54
CA ASN A 172 27.85 -10.09 1.76
C ASN A 172 29.06 -10.95 2.15
N TRP A 173 29.55 -11.78 1.24
CA TRP A 173 30.87 -12.40 1.26
C TRP A 173 31.52 -12.13 -0.10
#